data_AF-A0A1E5NHX4-F1
#
_entry.id   AF-A0A1E5NHX4-F1
#
_cell.length_a   1.000
_cell.length_b   1.000
_cell.length_c   1.000
_cell.angle_alpha   90.00
_cell.angle_beta   90.00
_cell.angle_gamma   90.00
#
_symmetry.space_group_name_H-M   'P 1'
#
loop_
_entity.id
_entity.type
_entity.pdbx_description
1 polymer ?
#
loop_
_entity_poly.entity_id
_entity_poly.type
_entity_poly.pdbx_seq_one_letter_code
_entity_poly.pdbx_strand_id
1 'polypeptide(L)' 'MKEIRFLLLLIFLVSCSSVKYVTIPMSNPPEVYKPNIIKTEKDFLYEYKRSLMKISEWQNWYNIQTNKY' A
#
# COMPACT_ATOMS: atom_id res chain seq x y z
N MET A 1 35.10 -0.95 -37.46
CA MET A 1 34.96 -1.35 -36.04
C MET A 1 34.39 -0.25 -35.14
N LYS A 2 34.75 1.03 -35.35
CA LYS A 2 34.26 2.17 -34.54
C LYS A 2 32.74 2.37 -34.66
N GLU A 3 32.23 2.33 -35.89
CA GLU A 3 30.79 2.45 -36.19
C GLU A 3 29.94 1.34 -35.55
N ILE A 4 30.41 0.09 -35.61
CA ILE A 4 29.71 -1.06 -35.03
C ILE A 4 29.63 -0.95 -33.50
N ARG A 5 30.70 -0.47 -32.84
CA ARG A 5 30.68 -0.17 -31.40
C ARG A 5 29.69 0.93 -31.06
N PHE A 6 29.60 1.96 -31.89
CA PHE A 6 28.66 3.06 -31.70
C PHE A 6 27.20 2.58 -31.80
N LEU A 7 26.94 1.68 -32.74
CA LEU A 7 25.62 1.10 -32.98
C LEU A 7 25.19 0.20 -31.80
N LEU A 8 26.09 -0.60 -31.24
CA LEU A 8 25.82 -1.41 -30.05
C LEU A 8 25.57 -0.55 -28.80
N LEU A 9 26.31 0.55 -28.64
CA LEU A 9 26.08 1.51 -27.55
C LEU A 9 24.70 2.18 -27.65
N LEU A 10 24.28 2.56 -28.87
CA LEU A 10 22.95 3.13 -29.11
C LEU A 10 21.83 2.14 -28.76
N ILE A 11 21.96 0.87 -29.16
CA ILE A 11 20.97 -0.17 -28.82
C ILE A 11 20.89 -0.35 -27.30
N PHE A 12 22.03 -0.39 -26.60
CA PHE A 12 22.07 -0.55 -25.16
C PHE A 12 21.40 0.64 -24.42
N LEU A 13 21.65 1.87 -24.88
CA LEU A 13 21.04 3.06 -24.32
C LEU A 13 19.51 3.10 -24.54
N VAL A 14 19.03 2.68 -25.71
CA VAL A 14 17.58 2.62 -26.02
C VAL A 14 16.89 1.49 -25.26
N SER A 15 17.57 0.38 -24.96
CA SER A 15 17.02 -0.70 -24.12
C SER A 15 16.90 -0.34 -22.63
N CYS A 16 17.52 0.75 -22.17
CA CYS A 16 17.49 1.22 -20.79
C CYS A 16 16.36 2.23 -20.51
N SER A 17 15.42 2.43 -21.44
CA SER A 17 14.29 3.35 -21.20
C SER A 17 13.08 2.64 -20.60
N SER A 18 12.97 2.80 -19.27
CA SER A 18 11.76 2.83 -18.45
C SER A 18 10.73 1.71 -18.64
N VAL A 19 10.76 0.73 -17.74
CA VAL A 19 9.54 0.01 -17.34
C VAL A 19 8.51 1.03 -16.88
N LYS A 20 7.44 1.22 -17.67
CA LYS A 20 6.27 1.95 -17.21
C LYS A 20 5.56 1.07 -16.18
N TYR A 21 5.80 1.33 -14.90
CA TYR A 21 5.02 0.72 -13.85
C TYR A 21 3.58 1.23 -13.97
N VAL A 22 2.66 0.33 -14.30
CA VAL A 22 1.23 0.61 -14.16
C VAL A 22 0.96 0.68 -12.66
N THR A 23 0.90 1.89 -12.12
CA THR A 23 0.49 2.09 -10.73
C THR A 23 -1.01 1.89 -10.66
N ILE A 24 -1.45 0.74 -10.18
CA ILE A 24 -2.85 0.53 -9.81
C ILE A 24 -3.08 1.33 -8.53
N PRO A 25 -3.97 2.33 -8.52
CA PRO A 25 -4.23 3.09 -7.30
C PRO A 25 -4.82 2.16 -6.24
N MET A 26 -4.36 2.31 -4.99
CA MET A 26 -4.93 1.59 -3.87
C MET A 26 -6.40 1.95 -3.71
N SER A 27 -7.21 1.01 -3.21
CA SER A 27 -8.56 1.34 -2.78
C SER A 27 -8.53 2.29 -1.59
N ASN A 28 -9.60 3.05 -1.38
CA ASN A 28 -9.67 3.98 -0.26
C ASN A 28 -9.45 3.24 1.07
N PRO A 29 -8.60 3.76 1.97
CA PRO A 29 -8.41 3.17 3.28
C PRO A 29 -9.67 3.32 4.14
N PRO A 30 -9.85 2.47 5.17
CA PRO A 30 -10.87 2.69 6.18
C PRO A 30 -10.70 4.04 6.88
N GLU A 31 -11.77 4.54 7.50
CA GLU A 31 -11.70 5.79 8.26
C GLU A 31 -10.74 5.68 9.45
N VAL A 32 -10.11 6.81 9.80
CA VAL A 32 -9.27 6.91 11.00
C VAL A 32 -10.13 6.67 12.23
N TYR A 33 -9.73 5.72 13.06
CA TYR A 33 -10.45 5.40 14.28
C TYR A 33 -10.42 6.55 15.28
N LYS A 34 -11.60 6.98 15.72
CA LYS A 34 -11.78 7.97 16.79
C LYS A 34 -12.49 7.29 17.96
N PRO A 35 -11.81 7.09 19.11
CA PRO A 35 -12.42 6.51 20.29
C PRO A 35 -13.46 7.46 20.89
N ASN A 36 -14.51 6.91 21.48
CA ASN A 36 -15.50 7.69 22.22
C ASN A 36 -14.99 8.04 23.63
N ILE A 37 -15.69 8.96 24.29
CA ILE A 37 -15.42 9.29 25.69
C ILE A 37 -15.79 8.08 26.57
N ILE A 38 -14.82 7.60 27.34
CA ILE A 38 -14.99 6.49 28.28
C ILE A 38 -15.39 7.06 29.63
N LYS A 39 -16.56 6.67 30.15
CA LYS A 39 -17.05 7.09 31.47
C LYS A 39 -17.22 5.93 32.44
N THR A 40 -17.44 4.73 31.93
CA THR A 40 -17.64 3.51 32.72
C THR A 40 -16.75 2.37 32.26
N GLU A 41 -16.58 1.34 33.10
CA GLU A 41 -15.88 0.11 32.72
C GLU A 41 -16.54 -0.61 31.55
N LYS A 42 -17.88 -0.55 31.46
CA LYS A 42 -18.62 -1.08 30.32
C LYS A 42 -18.25 -0.35 29.03
N ASP A 43 -18.12 0.98 29.07
CA ASP A 43 -17.69 1.77 27.91
C ASP A 43 -16.26 1.41 27.52
N PHE A 44 -15.38 1.18 28.50
CA PHE A 44 -14.01 0.72 28.24
C PHE A 44 -14.00 -0.61 27.49
N LEU A 45 -14.75 -1.61 27.96
CA LEU A 45 -14.82 -2.91 27.29
C LEU A 45 -15.42 -2.81 25.89
N TYR A 46 -16.42 -1.94 25.70
CA TYR A 46 -17.02 -1.69 24.40
C TYR A 46 -16.02 -1.03 23.42
N GLU A 47 -15.35 0.04 23.86
CA GLU A 47 -14.36 0.73 23.04
C GLU A 47 -13.12 -0.14 22.76
N TYR A 48 -12.77 -1.05 23.67
CA TYR A 48 -11.74 -2.07 23.42
C TYR A 48 -12.14 -3.04 22.30
N LYS A 49 -13.37 -3.56 22.32
CA LYS A 49 -13.86 -4.42 21.23
C LYS A 49 -13.90 -3.67 19.90
N ARG A 50 -14.37 -2.42 19.94
CA ARG A 50 -14.49 -1.56 18.75
C ARG A 50 -13.11 -1.22 18.16
N SER A 51 -12.11 -0.97 19.00
CA SER A 51 -10.74 -0.70 18.53
C SER A 51 -10.12 -1.92 17.85
N LEU A 52 -10.30 -3.12 18.40
CA LEU A 52 -9.85 -4.36 17.78
C LEU A 52 -10.48 -4.60 16.40
N MET A 53 -11.79 -4.35 16.26
CA MET A 53 -12.47 -4.45 14.98
C MET A 53 -11.86 -3.50 13.95
N LYS A 54 -11.58 -2.26 14.33
CA LYS A 54 -10.97 -1.26 13.43
C LYS A 54 -9.53 -1.57 13.06
N ILE A 55 -8.74 -2.12 13.98
CA ILE A 55 -7.39 -2.61 13.68
C ILE A 55 -7.46 -3.74 12.64
N SER A 56 -8.41 -4.68 12.81
CA SER A 56 -8.62 -5.78 11.86
C SER A 56 -9.04 -5.29 10.47
N GLU A 57 -9.97 -4.33 10.39
CA GLU A 57 -10.36 -3.70 9.11
C GLU A 57 -9.16 -3.09 8.38
N TRP A 58 -8.31 -2.35 9.10
CA TRP A 58 -7.10 -1.74 8.55
C TRP A 58 -6.07 -2.78 8.10
N GLN A 59 -5.83 -3.83 8.91
CA GLN A 59 -4.91 -4.89 8.56
C GLN A 59 -5.37 -5.64 7.30
N ASN A 60 -6.67 -5.92 7.20
CA ASN A 60 -7.25 -6.57 6.04
C ASN A 60 -7.10 -5.71 4.79
N TRP A 61 -7.43 -4.41 4.87
CA TRP A 61 -7.22 -3.47 3.77
C TRP A 61 -5.76 -3.44 3.31
N TYR A 62 -4.80 -3.40 4.24
CA TYR A 62 -3.37 -3.40 3.93
C TYR A 62 -2.91 -4.71 3.26
N ASN A 63 -3.36 -5.85 3.76
CA ASN A 63 -3.05 -7.16 3.16
C ASN A 63 -3.57 -7.23 1.72
N ILE A 64 -4.75 -6.65 1.46
CA ILE A 64 -5.32 -6.54 0.12
C ILE A 64 -4.43 -5.75 -0.82
N GLN A 65 -3.95 -4.57 -0.40
CA GLN A 65 -3.09 -3.72 -1.24
C GLN A 65 -1.71 -4.33 -1.50
N THR A 66 -1.21 -5.15 -0.57
CA THR A 66 0.16 -5.70 -0.62
C THR A 66 0.21 -7.15 -1.10
N ASN A 67 -0.92 -7.73 -1.47
CA ASN A 67 -1.07 -9.12 -1.90
C ASN A 67 -0.47 -10.13 -0.90
N LYS A 68 -0.70 -9.89 0.40
CA LYS A 68 -0.25 -10.72 1.53
C LYS A 68 -1.42 -11.52 2.14
N TYR A 69 -2.09 -12.31 1.30
CA TYR A 69 -3.19 -13.18 1.71
C TYR A 69 -2.70 -14.58 2.09
#